data_AF-A0A8T5SA44-F1
#
_entry.id   AF-A0A8T5SA44-F1
#
_cell.length_a   1.000
_cell.length_b   1.000
_cell.length_c   1.000
_cell.angle_alpha   90.00
_cell.angle_beta   90.00
_cell.angle_gamma   90.00
#
_symmetry.space_group_name_H-M   'P 1'
#
loop_
_entity.id
_entity.type
_entity.pdbx_description
1 polymer ?
#
loop_
_entity_poly.entity_id
_entity_poly.type
_entity_poly.pdbx_seq_one_letter_code
_entity_poly.pdbx_strand_id
1 'polypeptide(L)'
;MSQEEKQEKLEAAMERYRNVRECLTGLYDIMNISFSEKNIMHQAAMDNLINLNNFILEMLRESYTPREIRMRLREIEFDEKQAEEIFPL
;
A
#
# COMPACT_ATOMS: atom_id res chain seq x y z
N MET A 1 -14.17 21.85 9.64
CA MET A 1 -14.41 20.69 8.76
C MET A 1 -15.52 19.85 9.36
N SER A 2 -16.55 19.59 8.58
CA SER A 2 -17.61 18.63 8.94
C SER A 2 -17.04 17.21 9.01
N GLN A 3 -17.80 16.29 9.62
CA GLN A 3 -17.43 14.86 9.60
C GLN A 3 -17.42 14.30 8.17
N GLU A 4 -18.31 14.80 7.33
CA GLU A 4 -18.46 14.42 5.92
C GLU A 4 -17.23 14.82 5.09
N GLU A 5 -16.73 16.05 5.27
CA GLU A 5 -15.52 16.55 4.59
C GLU A 5 -14.25 15.78 5.01
N LYS A 6 -14.19 15.30 6.25
CA LYS A 6 -13.07 14.46 6.72
C LYS A 6 -13.11 13.08 6.08
N GLN A 7 -14.31 12.52 5.94
CA GLN A 7 -14.53 11.22 5.33
C GLN A 7 -14.15 11.21 3.84
N GLU A 8 -14.60 12.21 3.06
CA GLU A 8 -14.23 12.33 1.64
C GLU A 8 -12.72 12.46 1.44
N LYS A 9 -12.05 13.26 2.27
CA LYS A 9 -10.59 13.38 2.23
C LYS A 9 -9.91 12.03 2.50
N LEU A 10 -10.39 11.31 3.51
CA LEU A 10 -9.88 9.99 3.85
C LEU A 10 -10.02 9.02 2.69
N GLU A 11 -11.18 8.99 2.04
CA GLU A 11 -11.42 8.14 0.88
C GLU A 11 -10.50 8.48 -0.28
N ALA A 12 -10.36 9.76 -0.62
CA ALA A 12 -9.44 10.19 -1.66
C ALA A 12 -7.97 9.84 -1.36
N ALA A 13 -7.56 9.93 -0.09
CA ALA A 13 -6.20 9.57 0.33
C ALA A 13 -5.97 8.05 0.30
N MET A 14 -6.97 7.26 0.73
CA MET A 14 -6.92 5.80 0.65
C MET A 14 -6.91 5.29 -0.78
N GLU A 15 -7.63 5.94 -1.69
CA GLU A 15 -7.61 5.61 -3.11
C GLU A 15 -6.24 5.87 -3.74
N ARG A 16 -5.61 7.01 -3.39
CA ARG A 16 -4.22 7.28 -3.78
C ARG A 16 -3.26 6.23 -3.20
N TYR A 17 -3.46 5.82 -1.95
CA TYR A 17 -2.66 4.76 -1.34
C TYR A 17 -2.79 3.44 -2.11
N ARG A 18 -4.01 3.01 -2.47
CA ARG A 18 -4.25 1.81 -3.27
C ARG A 18 -3.51 1.84 -4.61
N ASN A 19 -3.66 2.94 -5.36
CA ASN A 19 -2.96 3.11 -6.64
C ASN A 19 -1.44 3.04 -6.49
N VAL A 20 -0.88 3.68 -5.46
CA VAL A 20 0.56 3.59 -5.21
C VAL A 20 0.95 2.17 -4.82
N ARG A 21 0.18 1.51 -3.97
CA ARG A 21 0.43 0.12 -3.56
C ARG A 21 0.44 -0.82 -4.77
N GLU A 22 -0.53 -0.74 -5.67
CA GLU A 22 -0.57 -1.54 -6.90
C GLU A 22 0.67 -1.31 -7.77
N CYS A 23 1.08 -0.05 -7.95
CA CYS A 23 2.32 0.27 -8.65
C CYS A 23 3.55 -0.36 -7.95
N LEU A 24 3.60 -0.36 -6.62
CA LEU A 24 4.69 -0.99 -5.87
C LEU A 24 4.70 -2.51 -6.01
N THR A 25 3.52 -3.15 -6.03
CA THR A 25 3.40 -4.58 -6.31
C THR A 25 3.89 -4.92 -7.72
N GLY A 26 3.49 -4.14 -8.74
CA GLY A 26 4.00 -4.35 -10.10
C GLY A 26 5.53 -4.18 -10.20
N LEU A 27 6.09 -3.19 -9.49
CA LEU A 27 7.55 -3.03 -9.40
C LEU A 27 8.22 -4.18 -8.68
N TYR A 28 7.63 -4.68 -7.59
CA TYR A 28 8.09 -5.87 -6.87
C TYR A 28 8.20 -7.07 -7.81
N ASP A 29 7.14 -7.35 -8.57
CA ASP A 29 7.09 -8.47 -9.51
C ASP A 29 8.15 -8.32 -10.61
N ILE A 30 8.27 -7.13 -11.21
CA ILE A 30 9.30 -6.85 -12.22
C ILE A 30 10.70 -7.10 -11.65
N MET A 31 10.97 -6.68 -10.42
CA MET A 31 12.29 -6.82 -9.81
C MET A 31 12.60 -8.26 -9.44
N ASN A 32 11.61 -9.01 -8.96
CA ASN A 32 11.73 -10.46 -8.73
C ASN A 32 12.00 -11.24 -10.01
N ILE A 33 11.41 -10.84 -11.14
CA ILE A 33 11.66 -11.44 -12.45
C ILE A 33 13.04 -11.03 -12.98
N SER A 34 13.40 -9.76 -12.82
CA SER A 34 14.56 -9.14 -13.50
C SER A 34 15.88 -9.34 -12.77
N PHE A 35 15.85 -9.57 -11.45
CA PHE A 35 17.06 -9.69 -10.64
C PHE A 35 17.06 -10.98 -9.82
N SER A 36 18.23 -11.62 -9.75
CA SER A 36 18.44 -12.68 -8.76
C SER A 36 18.28 -12.12 -7.34
N GLU A 37 17.58 -12.85 -6.46
CA GLU A 37 17.43 -12.47 -5.04
C GLU A 37 18.76 -12.25 -4.31
N LYS A 38 19.85 -12.86 -4.79
CA LYS A 38 21.20 -12.68 -4.23
C LYS A 38 21.91 -11.43 -4.74
N ASN A 39 21.28 -10.68 -5.63
CA ASN A 39 21.84 -9.45 -6.20
C ASN A 39 21.58 -8.28 -5.24
N ILE A 40 22.63 -7.50 -4.94
CA ILE A 40 22.52 -6.28 -4.13
C ILE A 40 21.49 -5.28 -4.69
N MET A 41 21.29 -5.26 -6.01
CA MET A 41 20.28 -4.42 -6.66
C MET A 41 18.85 -4.88 -6.37
N HIS A 42 18.62 -6.19 -6.23
CA HIS A 42 17.32 -6.72 -5.81
C HIS A 42 17.01 -6.26 -4.39
N GLN A 43 17.94 -6.46 -3.45
CA GLN A 43 17.77 -6.04 -2.06
C GLN A 43 17.55 -4.52 -1.94
N ALA A 44 18.38 -3.71 -2.59
CA ALA A 44 18.25 -2.25 -2.54
C ALA A 44 16.91 -1.77 -3.10
N ALA A 45 16.40 -2.43 -4.13
CA ALA A 45 15.12 -2.08 -4.70
C ALA A 45 13.94 -2.52 -3.82
N MET A 46 14.05 -3.67 -3.16
CA MET A 46 13.12 -4.11 -2.11
C MET A 46 13.06 -3.11 -0.94
N ASP A 47 14.21 -2.67 -0.45
CA ASP A 47 14.30 -1.69 0.63
C ASP A 47 13.62 -0.37 0.23
N ASN A 48 13.80 0.07 -1.02
CA ASN A 48 13.15 1.28 -1.54
C ASN A 48 11.62 1.13 -1.61
N LEU A 49 11.09 -0.02 -2.04
CA LEU A 49 9.65 -0.26 -2.05
C LEU A 49 9.05 -0.21 -0.64
N ILE A 50 9.72 -0.85 0.33
CA ILE A 50 9.30 -0.86 1.74
C ILE A 50 9.30 0.58 2.29
N ASN A 51 10.36 1.33 2.02
CA ASN A 51 10.47 2.73 2.46
C ASN A 51 9.39 3.61 1.84
N LEU A 52 9.03 3.40 0.57
CA LEU A 52 7.96 4.16 -0.06
C LEU A 52 6.60 3.86 0.59
N ASN A 53 6.28 2.59 0.86
CA ASN A 53 5.07 2.24 1.57
C ASN A 53 5.01 2.90 2.96
N ASN A 54 6.12 2.87 3.71
CA ASN A 54 6.20 3.53 5.02
C ASN A 54 5.98 5.04 4.94
N PHE A 55 6.57 5.71 3.95
CA PHE A 55 6.40 7.14 3.76
C PHE A 55 4.94 7.52 3.45
N ILE A 56 4.23 6.70 2.67
CA ILE A 56 2.81 6.97 2.39
C ILE A 56 1.98 6.79 3.66
N LEU A 57 2.27 5.77 4.48
CA LEU A 57 1.60 5.60 5.77
C LEU A 57 1.87 6.78 6.72
N GLU A 58 3.06 7.36 6.66
CA GLU A 58 3.40 8.57 7.41
C GLU A 58 2.58 9.78 6.94
N MET A 59 2.49 10.02 5.63
CA MET A 59 1.64 11.09 5.08
C MET A 59 0.15 10.92 5.46
N LEU A 60 -0.35 9.67 5.49
CA LEU A 60 -1.72 9.41 5.94
C LEU A 60 -1.91 9.78 7.42
N ARG A 61 -0.90 9.57 8.28
CA ARG A 61 -0.97 9.92 9.71
C ARG A 61 -1.01 11.43 9.95
N GLU A 62 -0.55 12.26 9.02
CA GLU A 62 -0.68 13.72 9.13
C GLU A 62 -2.14 14.19 9.00
N SER A 63 -2.96 13.41 8.28
CA SER A 63 -4.33 13.80 7.94
C SER A 63 -5.40 13.00 8.70
N TYR A 64 -5.06 11.85 9.27
CA TYR A 64 -6.02 10.91 9.86
C TYR A 64 -5.58 10.33 11.19
N THR A 65 -6.57 9.92 12.00
CA THR A 65 -6.29 9.25 13.26
C THR A 65 -5.74 7.84 13.03
N PRO A 66 -4.91 7.32 13.95
CA PRO A 66 -4.42 5.94 13.86
C PRO A 66 -5.54 4.88 13.78
N ARG A 67 -6.72 5.16 14.33
CA ARG A 67 -7.86 4.24 14.28
C ARG A 67 -8.44 4.15 12.87
N GLU A 68 -8.66 5.28 12.20
CA GLU A 68 -9.19 5.35 10.84
C GLU A 68 -8.27 4.62 9.87
N ILE A 69 -6.96 4.89 9.95
CA ILE A 69 -5.95 4.23 9.11
C ILE A 69 -5.99 2.70 9.33
N ARG A 70 -6.00 2.23 10.59
CA ARG A 70 -6.04 0.78 10.89
C ARG A 70 -7.34 0.09 10.45
N MET A 71 -8.46 0.79 10.39
CA MET A 71 -9.70 0.22 9.88
C MET A 71 -9.58 0.01 8.37
N ARG A 72 -9.14 1.04 7.65
CA ARG A 72 -8.98 0.99 6.20
C ARG A 72 -7.92 -0.02 5.74
N LEU A 73 -6.78 -0.11 6.44
CA LEU A 73 -5.77 -1.13 6.12
C LEU A 73 -6.32 -2.56 6.27
N ARG A 74 -7.12 -2.81 7.31
CA ARG A 74 -7.76 -4.12 7.52
C ARG A 74 -8.79 -4.45 6.45
N GLU A 75 -9.55 -3.48 5.98
CA GLU A 75 -10.47 -3.66 4.86
C GLU A 75 -9.70 -4.09 3.61
N ILE A 76 -8.61 -3.38 3.28
CA ILE A 76 -7.78 -3.73 2.12
C ILE A 76 -7.16 -5.13 2.26
N GLU A 77 -6.56 -5.46 3.41
CA GLU A 77 -6.01 -6.81 3.65
C GLU A 77 -7.07 -7.91 3.54
N PHE A 78 -8.31 -7.61 3.92
CA PHE A 78 -9.41 -8.56 3.82
C PHE A 78 -9.86 -8.74 2.37
N ASP A 79 -10.00 -7.64 1.61
CA ASP A 79 -10.32 -7.68 0.18
C ASP A 79 -9.29 -8.50 -0.61
N GLU A 80 -8.00 -8.33 -0.29
CA GLU A 80 -6.91 -9.07 -0.93
C GLU A 80 -6.95 -10.57 -0.62
N LYS A 81 -7.16 -10.94 0.64
CA LYS A 81 -7.31 -12.36 1.01
C LYS A 81 -8.50 -13.01 0.33
N GLN A 82 -9.62 -12.29 0.21
CA GLN A 82 -10.76 -12.78 -0.57
C GLN A 82 -10.42 -12.94 -2.05
N ALA A 83 -9.68 -11.99 -2.63
CA ALA A 83 -9.25 -12.09 -4.02
C ALA A 83 -8.35 -13.31 -4.26
N GLU A 84 -7.41 -13.61 -3.35
CA GLU A 84 -6.58 -14.83 -3.39
C GLU A 84 -7.40 -16.12 -3.27
N GLU A 85 -8.44 -16.14 -2.43
CA GLU A 85 -9.34 -17.30 -2.29
C GLU A 85 -10.17 -17.56 -3.55
N ILE A 86 -10.61 -16.50 -4.24
CA ILE A 86 -11.47 -16.58 -5.43
C ILE A 86 -10.64 -16.82 -6.71
N PHE A 87 -9.44 -16.25 -6.79
CA PHE A 87 -8.53 -16.33 -7.92
C PHE A 87 -7.14 -16.82 -7.47
N PRO A 88 -6.99 -18.10 -7.07
CA PRO A 88 -5.69 -18.63 -6.71
C PRO A 88 -4.76 -18.60 -7.93
N LEU A 89 -3.59 -17.98 -7.75
CA LEU A 89 -2.49 -17.96 -8.73
C LEU A 89 -1.89 -19.35 -8.94
#